data_AF-A0A6M2F8Z2-F1
#
_entry.id   AF-A0A6M2F8Z2-F1
#
_cell.length_a   1.000
_cell.length_b   1.000
_cell.length_c   1.000
_cell.angle_alpha   90.00
_cell.angle_beta   90.00
_cell.angle_gamma   90.00
#
_symmetry.space_group_name_H-M   'P 1'
#
loop_
_entity.id
_entity.type
_entity.pdbx_description
1 polymer ?
#
loop_
_entity_poly.entity_id
_entity_poly.type
_entity_poly.pdbx_seq_one_letter_code
_entity_poly.pdbx_strand_id
1 'polypeptide(L)'
;MALSLPTRQRRGVASDLPSPSSSPSKSYEKEDKRKRSEEGPEHKAIGWFLPLLALGMLRYLSATSNIIHDCDEVFNYWEPLHFLLYKSGFQTWEYSSQFALRSYLYINFHELVGLPASWLFPDDKVRVFYAVRIFLGFVSVIADATLVVALSRRYGKRLASYALAMLCLTSGCFFASTSFLPSSFSMYAMSLSSGLFLLGKPAFAVAVAAVGVILGWPFSILAFLPITIYSLARRFKQTFLAGTITSLVLLVLSVLVDYYYYKRWTSSVFNLIVYNVLGGGESHLYGIEGPLFYLRNGFNNFNFCFILGLLFLAFLPIARRKYAPDLLIVVSPLYIWLGLMSLQPHKEERFLYPIYPLVCVAASAVIESFPDLFRDKYNPHDNSWPVVIAKFVRPLVLGLILSASHARTFSLINGYGAPLEAYKILEHYDDVGTGSTLCVGSEWHRFPSSFFVPEYISEVRWIDDGFRGLLPLPFNSTLGGTAAAPPYFNNKNKASTEQFIRDIEACTFLVELQLNRPYPSRGSDLSTWEPIAALPYLDREFSPSIYRSFFIPYLWQEKNVFGMYKLFKRVSK
;
A
#
# COMPACT_ATOMS: atom_id res chain seq x y z
N MET A 1 66.26 93.33 -9.53
CA MET A 1 66.66 92.60 -10.75
C MET A 1 66.79 91.14 -10.35
N ALA A 2 65.98 90.23 -10.88
CA ALA A 2 66.07 89.61 -12.22
C ALA A 2 67.23 88.58 -12.25
N LEU A 3 66.94 87.26 -12.24
CA LEU A 3 66.64 86.37 -13.39
C LEU A 3 67.94 85.88 -14.10
N SER A 4 68.10 84.63 -14.59
CA SER A 4 67.14 83.49 -14.73
C SER A 4 67.81 82.14 -15.11
N LEU A 5 67.23 81.01 -14.66
CA LEU A 5 67.08 79.69 -15.35
C LEU A 5 68.36 78.90 -15.77
N PRO A 6 68.30 77.60 -16.21
CA PRO A 6 67.14 76.73 -16.55
C PRO A 6 67.09 75.27 -16.02
N THR A 7 65.87 74.69 -15.93
CA THR A 7 65.37 73.27 -16.17
C THR A 7 66.17 71.99 -15.78
N ARG A 8 65.59 70.78 -15.54
CA ARG A 8 64.30 70.16 -16.01
C ARG A 8 63.72 69.09 -15.02
N GLN A 9 62.50 68.59 -15.30
CA GLN A 9 61.57 67.76 -14.45
C GLN A 9 61.78 66.22 -14.53
N ARG A 10 61.07 65.24 -13.88
CA ARG A 10 59.69 64.95 -13.29
C ARG A 10 59.82 63.67 -12.38
N ARG A 11 58.89 63.03 -11.61
CA ARG A 11 57.55 63.15 -10.89
C ARG A 11 57.33 61.79 -10.12
N GLY A 12 56.53 61.51 -9.08
CA GLY A 12 55.76 62.27 -8.05
C GLY A 12 54.30 61.74 -7.77
N VAL A 13 53.88 61.68 -6.48
CA VAL A 13 52.46 61.62 -5.92
C VAL A 13 51.85 60.19 -5.66
N ALA A 14 51.07 59.82 -4.60
CA ALA A 14 50.09 60.48 -3.68
C ALA A 14 50.00 59.93 -2.20
N SER A 15 49.08 60.46 -1.34
CA SER A 15 48.69 60.02 0.05
C SER A 15 47.20 60.43 0.40
N ASP A 16 46.56 60.43 1.61
CA ASP A 16 46.94 60.38 3.06
C ASP A 16 45.73 60.18 4.07
N LEU A 17 46.00 60.03 5.40
CA LEU A 17 45.15 60.29 6.64
C LEU A 17 43.79 59.53 6.93
N PRO A 18 43.18 59.56 8.15
CA PRO A 18 43.62 59.70 9.58
C PRO A 18 42.98 58.66 10.60
N SER A 19 43.11 58.85 11.93
CA SER A 19 42.60 57.98 13.06
C SER A 19 41.77 58.76 14.12
N PRO A 20 41.00 58.16 15.10
CA PRO A 20 41.55 57.48 16.32
C PRO A 20 40.65 56.46 17.14
N SER A 21 41.21 55.90 18.24
CA SER A 21 40.58 55.55 19.57
C SER A 21 40.13 54.10 19.98
N SER A 22 40.30 53.82 21.30
CA SER A 22 39.68 52.78 22.17
C SER A 22 40.21 51.31 22.22
N SER A 23 39.79 50.55 23.24
CA SER A 23 40.29 49.22 23.71
C SER A 23 39.17 48.52 24.58
N PRO A 24 39.33 47.36 25.29
CA PRO A 24 40.37 46.29 25.31
C PRO A 24 39.86 44.80 25.45
N SER A 25 40.80 43.83 25.37
CA SER A 25 40.90 42.58 26.19
C SER A 25 40.08 41.28 25.93
N LYS A 26 40.72 40.14 26.29
CA LYS A 26 40.19 38.79 26.70
C LYS A 26 39.56 37.89 25.60
N SER A 27 39.51 36.55 25.70
CA SER A 27 39.94 35.59 26.76
C SER A 27 40.43 34.23 26.21
N TYR A 28 41.02 33.40 27.08
CA TYR A 28 41.40 31.99 26.87
C TYR A 28 40.19 31.03 26.96
N GLU A 29 40.12 29.99 26.10
CA GLU A 29 39.49 28.67 26.31
C GLU A 29 39.89 27.77 25.11
N LYS A 30 40.41 26.54 25.20
CA LYS A 30 40.46 25.45 26.21
C LYS A 30 39.30 24.43 26.21
N GLU A 31 38.61 24.22 25.07
CA GLU A 31 37.63 23.12 24.92
C GLU A 31 37.99 22.00 23.90
N ASP A 32 38.84 22.24 22.89
CA ASP A 32 38.86 21.42 21.67
C ASP A 32 39.65 20.07 21.72
N LYS A 33 39.78 19.46 22.91
CA LYS A 33 40.48 18.16 23.10
C LYS A 33 39.82 17.19 24.10
N ARG A 34 38.50 17.26 24.31
CA ARG A 34 37.81 16.35 25.28
C ARG A 34 36.51 15.70 24.82
N LYS A 35 36.41 15.34 23.52
CA LYS A 35 35.27 14.57 22.96
C LYS A 35 35.68 13.40 22.04
N ARG A 36 36.80 12.71 22.33
CA ARG A 36 37.24 11.52 21.58
C ARG A 36 37.94 10.47 22.43
N SER A 37 37.24 9.93 23.43
CA SER A 37 37.73 8.84 24.29
C SER A 37 36.60 8.16 25.06
N GLU A 38 35.57 7.67 24.37
CA GLU A 38 34.60 6.70 24.92
C GLU A 38 33.81 5.97 23.80
N GLU A 39 34.54 5.53 22.76
CA GLU A 39 33.99 4.67 21.70
C GLU A 39 33.85 3.22 22.23
N GLY A 40 32.71 2.92 22.86
CA GLY A 40 32.25 1.56 23.05
C GLY A 40 32.06 0.84 21.70
N PRO A 41 32.02 -0.51 21.68
CA PRO A 41 32.16 -1.30 20.44
C PRO A 41 31.14 -0.90 19.37
N GLU A 42 31.63 -0.49 18.19
CA GLU A 42 30.79 -0.06 17.07
C GLU A 42 29.74 -1.13 16.72
N HIS A 43 28.48 -0.87 17.07
CA HIS A 43 27.34 -1.62 16.56
C HIS A 43 27.03 -1.21 15.10
N LYS A 44 28.02 -1.35 14.19
CA LYS A 44 27.97 -1.06 12.74
C LYS A 44 26.59 -1.34 12.18
N ALA A 45 25.81 -0.29 11.89
CA ALA A 45 24.39 -0.42 11.57
C ALA A 45 24.11 -1.36 10.39
N ILE A 46 22.90 -1.93 10.32
CA ILE A 46 22.47 -2.78 9.21
C ILE A 46 22.67 -2.00 7.90
N GLY A 47 23.54 -2.53 7.03
CA GLY A 47 23.75 -2.01 5.68
C GLY A 47 22.62 -2.41 4.75
N TRP A 48 22.43 -1.62 3.69
CA TRP A 48 21.31 -1.75 2.74
C TRP A 48 21.10 -3.14 2.14
N PHE A 49 22.17 -3.91 1.94
CA PHE A 49 22.11 -5.23 1.29
C PHE A 49 21.13 -6.20 1.96
N LEU A 50 21.18 -6.35 3.30
CA LEU A 50 20.34 -7.33 3.99
C LEU A 50 18.83 -6.98 3.93
N PRO A 51 18.39 -5.74 4.23
CA PRO A 51 17.00 -5.35 4.04
C PRO A 51 16.53 -5.44 2.58
N LEU A 52 17.33 -4.97 1.61
CA LEU A 52 16.97 -5.03 0.20
C LEU A 52 16.82 -6.47 -0.30
N LEU A 53 17.71 -7.38 0.09
CA LEU A 53 17.63 -8.80 -0.29
C LEU A 53 16.45 -9.51 0.38
N ALA A 54 16.28 -9.33 1.70
CA ALA A 54 15.24 -10.02 2.46
C ALA A 54 13.82 -9.53 2.08
N LEU A 55 13.63 -8.21 1.96
CA LEU A 55 12.38 -7.66 1.45
C LEU A 55 12.20 -8.03 -0.03
N GLY A 56 13.25 -7.96 -0.85
CA GLY A 56 13.20 -8.31 -2.27
C GLY A 56 12.65 -9.71 -2.52
N MET A 57 13.17 -10.72 -1.82
CA MET A 57 12.66 -12.10 -1.91
C MET A 57 11.19 -12.21 -1.50
N LEU A 58 10.79 -11.65 -0.35
CA LEU A 58 9.42 -11.80 0.16
C LEU A 58 8.39 -10.95 -0.60
N ARG A 59 8.80 -9.80 -1.14
CA ARG A 59 7.97 -8.95 -2.02
C ARG A 59 7.82 -9.55 -3.41
N TYR A 60 8.86 -10.22 -3.93
CA TYR A 60 8.74 -11.02 -5.16
C TYR A 60 7.80 -12.21 -4.99
N LEU A 61 7.92 -12.97 -3.90
CA LEU A 61 6.99 -14.06 -3.56
C LEU A 61 5.55 -13.55 -3.41
N SER A 62 5.35 -12.38 -2.79
CA SER A 62 4.04 -11.74 -2.78
C SER A 62 3.55 -11.37 -4.19
N ALA A 63 4.41 -10.81 -5.05
CA ALA A 63 4.00 -10.40 -6.39
C ALA A 63 3.50 -11.57 -7.25
N THR A 64 4.10 -12.76 -7.08
CA THR A 64 3.73 -13.97 -7.83
C THR A 64 2.59 -14.77 -7.19
N SER A 65 2.52 -14.86 -5.85
CA SER A 65 1.59 -15.74 -5.15
C SER A 65 0.47 -15.06 -4.35
N ASN A 66 0.40 -13.72 -4.32
CA ASN A 66 -0.71 -13.00 -3.69
C ASN A 66 -1.99 -13.16 -4.54
N ILE A 67 -3.12 -13.37 -3.87
CA ILE A 67 -4.45 -13.32 -4.49
C ILE A 67 -4.85 -11.87 -4.79
N ILE A 68 -6.11 -11.62 -5.11
CA ILE A 68 -6.70 -10.27 -5.07
C ILE A 68 -7.75 -10.30 -3.96
N HIS A 69 -7.64 -9.38 -2.99
CA HIS A 69 -8.47 -9.38 -1.77
C HIS A 69 -9.68 -8.44 -1.87
N ASP A 70 -9.69 -7.57 -2.87
CA ASP A 70 -10.55 -6.39 -2.94
C ASP A 70 -10.95 -6.14 -4.41
N CYS A 71 -12.24 -6.03 -4.69
CA CYS A 71 -12.73 -5.80 -6.06
C CYS A 71 -12.44 -4.37 -6.55
N ASP A 72 -12.15 -3.42 -5.66
CA ASP A 72 -11.69 -2.09 -6.03
C ASP A 72 -10.25 -2.14 -6.59
N GLU A 73 -9.41 -3.10 -6.18
CA GLU A 73 -8.10 -3.35 -6.81
C GLU A 73 -8.27 -3.67 -8.31
N VAL A 74 -9.30 -4.47 -8.63
CA VAL A 74 -9.63 -4.85 -10.01
C VAL A 74 -10.24 -3.67 -10.76
N PHE A 75 -11.47 -3.29 -10.40
CA PHE A 75 -12.31 -2.44 -11.24
C PHE A 75 -11.94 -0.95 -11.20
N ASN A 76 -11.22 -0.50 -10.17
CA ASN A 76 -10.73 0.88 -10.07
C ASN A 76 -9.23 1.04 -10.38
N TYR A 77 -8.45 -0.04 -10.59
CA TYR A 77 -7.01 0.08 -10.89
C TYR A 77 -6.51 -0.84 -12.01
N TRP A 78 -6.70 -2.17 -11.92
CA TRP A 78 -6.30 -3.09 -13.00
C TRP A 78 -7.09 -2.85 -14.29
N GLU A 79 -8.40 -2.64 -14.22
CA GLU A 79 -9.26 -2.47 -15.40
C GLU A 79 -9.07 -1.12 -16.12
N PRO A 80 -8.97 0.04 -15.44
CA PRO A 80 -8.54 1.28 -16.08
C PRO A 80 -7.15 1.19 -16.72
N LEU A 81 -6.19 0.48 -16.10
CA LEU A 81 -4.87 0.25 -16.70
C LEU A 81 -4.97 -0.64 -17.96
N HIS A 82 -5.75 -1.71 -17.91
CA HIS A 82 -6.01 -2.57 -19.08
C HIS A 82 -6.68 -1.76 -20.21
N PHE A 83 -7.57 -0.82 -19.89
CA PHE A 83 -8.16 0.07 -20.90
C PHE A 83 -7.15 1.06 -21.50
N LEU A 84 -6.22 1.62 -20.70
CA LEU A 84 -5.16 2.46 -21.24
C LEU A 84 -4.25 1.68 -22.21
N LEU A 85 -3.90 0.44 -21.89
CA LEU A 85 -3.02 -0.40 -22.72
C LEU A 85 -3.75 -0.98 -23.95
N TYR A 86 -4.85 -1.71 -23.74
CA TYR A 86 -5.51 -2.57 -24.74
C TYR A 86 -6.90 -2.08 -25.21
N LYS A 87 -7.31 -0.86 -24.83
CA LYS A 87 -8.60 -0.22 -25.21
C LYS A 87 -9.86 -1.05 -24.90
N SER A 88 -9.74 -1.96 -23.93
CA SER A 88 -10.76 -2.90 -23.46
C SER A 88 -10.65 -3.05 -21.94
N GLY A 89 -11.70 -3.50 -21.26
CA GLY A 89 -11.77 -3.62 -19.79
C GLY A 89 -12.90 -2.78 -19.17
N PHE A 90 -13.07 -2.88 -17.85
CA PHE A 90 -14.22 -2.31 -17.14
C PHE A 90 -14.00 -0.91 -16.53
N GLN A 91 -15.06 -0.11 -16.53
CA GLN A 91 -15.18 1.21 -15.93
C GLN A 91 -16.14 1.17 -14.72
N THR A 92 -15.80 1.89 -13.64
CA THR A 92 -16.72 2.19 -12.54
C THR A 92 -17.37 3.56 -12.73
N TRP A 93 -18.47 3.82 -12.02
CA TRP A 93 -19.12 5.14 -12.01
C TRP A 93 -18.18 6.27 -11.54
N GLU A 94 -17.18 5.95 -10.73
CA GLU A 94 -16.17 6.89 -10.24
C GLU A 94 -15.21 7.37 -11.33
N TYR A 95 -15.03 6.56 -12.39
CA TYR A 95 -14.29 6.86 -13.60
C TYR A 95 -15.14 7.47 -14.73
N SER A 96 -16.42 7.77 -14.50
CA SER A 96 -17.25 8.55 -15.44
C SER A 96 -16.93 10.04 -15.34
N SER A 97 -16.80 10.73 -16.47
CA SER A 97 -16.45 12.17 -16.56
C SER A 97 -17.46 13.10 -15.86
N GLN A 98 -18.67 12.60 -15.55
CA GLN A 98 -19.63 13.30 -14.69
C GLN A 98 -19.13 13.46 -13.24
N PHE A 99 -18.55 12.40 -12.67
CA PHE A 99 -18.17 12.32 -11.26
C PHE A 99 -16.67 12.51 -11.04
N ALA A 100 -15.84 11.89 -11.89
CA ALA A 100 -14.39 12.01 -11.92
C ALA A 100 -13.74 11.96 -10.52
N LEU A 101 -13.95 10.86 -9.77
CA LEU A 101 -13.47 10.71 -8.38
C LEU A 101 -12.10 10.04 -8.27
N ARG A 102 -11.62 9.35 -9.30
CA ARG A 102 -10.32 8.65 -9.32
C ARG A 102 -9.42 9.29 -10.38
N SER A 103 -8.26 9.82 -9.99
CA SER A 103 -7.34 10.44 -10.97
C SER A 103 -6.63 9.40 -11.82
N TYR A 104 -6.58 9.61 -13.13
CA TYR A 104 -5.77 8.78 -14.02
C TYR A 104 -4.26 8.90 -13.74
N LEU A 105 -3.78 9.99 -13.11
CA LEU A 105 -2.36 10.16 -12.77
C LEU A 105 -1.79 9.01 -11.93
N TYR A 106 -2.62 8.39 -11.08
CA TYR A 106 -2.22 7.18 -10.34
C TYR A 106 -2.07 5.94 -11.25
N ILE A 107 -2.92 5.81 -12.28
CA ILE A 107 -2.82 4.75 -13.29
C ILE A 107 -1.56 4.98 -14.17
N ASN A 108 -1.36 6.20 -14.67
CA ASN A 108 -0.21 6.57 -15.48
C ASN A 108 1.14 6.31 -14.78
N PHE A 109 1.21 6.45 -13.45
CA PHE A 109 2.43 6.10 -12.69
C PHE A 109 2.79 4.60 -12.77
N HIS A 110 1.80 3.72 -12.94
CA HIS A 110 1.99 2.28 -13.11
C HIS A 110 2.08 1.87 -14.60
N GLU A 111 1.45 2.64 -15.49
CA GLU A 111 1.64 2.58 -16.95
C GLU A 111 3.12 2.76 -17.35
N LEU A 112 3.91 3.51 -16.57
CA LEU A 112 5.38 3.60 -16.72
C LEU A 112 6.11 2.24 -16.78
N VAL A 113 5.52 1.18 -16.21
CA VAL A 113 6.00 -0.20 -16.31
C VAL A 113 5.07 -1.07 -17.16
N GLY A 114 3.75 -0.87 -17.05
CA GLY A 114 2.76 -1.64 -17.82
C GLY A 114 2.90 -1.48 -19.33
N LEU A 115 3.16 -0.26 -19.83
CA LEU A 115 3.26 0.02 -21.26
C LEU A 115 4.53 -0.60 -21.88
N PRO A 116 5.75 -0.39 -21.34
CA PRO A 116 6.94 -1.13 -21.80
C PRO A 116 6.81 -2.65 -21.68
N ALA A 117 6.13 -3.15 -20.64
CA ALA A 117 5.86 -4.58 -20.50
C ALA A 117 4.91 -5.11 -21.59
N SER A 118 3.86 -4.37 -21.98
CA SER A 118 2.97 -4.74 -23.10
C SER A 118 3.66 -4.75 -24.47
N TRP A 119 4.74 -3.98 -24.65
CA TRP A 119 5.56 -4.05 -25.86
C TRP A 119 6.56 -5.22 -25.84
N LEU A 120 6.96 -5.69 -24.66
CA LEU A 120 7.86 -6.82 -24.47
C LEU A 120 7.12 -8.17 -24.46
N PHE A 121 5.86 -8.17 -24.04
CA PHE A 121 4.96 -9.32 -23.93
C PHE A 121 3.60 -9.00 -24.60
N PRO A 122 3.56 -8.80 -25.92
CA PRO A 122 2.32 -8.41 -26.60
C PRO A 122 1.22 -9.46 -26.45
N ASP A 123 1.57 -10.74 -26.61
CA ASP A 123 0.61 -11.86 -26.59
C ASP A 123 0.31 -12.37 -25.16
N ASP A 124 1.15 -12.03 -24.17
CA ASP A 124 1.06 -12.51 -22.78
C ASP A 124 0.75 -11.34 -21.82
N LYS A 125 -0.54 -10.99 -21.77
CA LYS A 125 -1.08 -9.97 -20.85
C LYS A 125 -0.88 -10.34 -19.37
N VAL A 126 -0.79 -11.62 -19.03
CA VAL A 126 -0.58 -12.10 -17.66
C VAL A 126 0.82 -11.70 -17.15
N ARG A 127 1.86 -11.74 -17.99
CA ARG A 127 3.20 -11.19 -17.66
C ARG A 127 3.15 -9.69 -17.41
N VAL A 128 2.32 -8.94 -18.13
CA VAL A 128 2.17 -7.48 -17.94
C VAL A 128 1.56 -7.16 -16.57
N PHE A 129 0.53 -7.90 -16.16
CA PHE A 129 -0.04 -7.85 -14.81
C PHE A 129 1.04 -8.14 -13.73
N TYR A 130 1.80 -9.23 -13.88
CA TYR A 130 2.86 -9.58 -12.93
C TYR A 130 4.03 -8.57 -12.93
N ALA A 131 4.37 -7.95 -14.06
CA ALA A 131 5.39 -6.90 -14.12
C ALA A 131 5.01 -5.68 -13.27
N VAL A 132 3.74 -5.26 -13.31
CA VAL A 132 3.22 -4.16 -12.47
C VAL A 132 3.20 -4.57 -10.98
N ARG A 133 2.86 -5.82 -10.65
CA ARG A 133 2.97 -6.34 -9.26
C ARG A 133 4.41 -6.39 -8.75
N ILE A 134 5.37 -6.76 -9.59
CA ILE A 134 6.80 -6.72 -9.26
C ILE A 134 7.28 -5.27 -9.03
N PHE A 135 6.78 -4.30 -9.81
CA PHE A 135 7.06 -2.87 -9.59
C PHE A 135 6.50 -2.36 -8.26
N LEU A 136 5.24 -2.68 -7.92
CA LEU A 136 4.65 -2.39 -6.60
C LEU A 136 5.50 -2.96 -5.46
N GLY A 137 5.91 -4.22 -5.59
CA GLY A 137 6.83 -4.87 -4.66
C GLY A 137 8.17 -4.15 -4.53
N PHE A 138 8.78 -3.74 -5.65
CA PHE A 138 10.06 -3.00 -5.67
C PHE A 138 9.96 -1.63 -4.98
N VAL A 139 8.88 -0.88 -5.19
CA VAL A 139 8.64 0.39 -4.47
C VAL A 139 8.49 0.13 -2.96
N SER A 140 7.79 -0.94 -2.57
CA SER A 140 7.71 -1.36 -1.15
C SER A 140 9.09 -1.71 -0.58
N VAL A 141 9.94 -2.45 -1.32
CA VAL A 141 11.30 -2.81 -0.89
C VAL A 141 12.11 -1.55 -0.57
N ILE A 142 12.11 -0.53 -1.44
CA ILE A 142 12.87 0.71 -1.23
C ILE A 142 12.38 1.46 0.02
N ALA A 143 11.05 1.56 0.20
CA ALA A 143 10.45 2.24 1.33
C ALA A 143 10.76 1.55 2.67
N ASP A 144 10.50 0.25 2.76
CA ASP A 144 10.68 -0.54 3.99
C ASP A 144 12.17 -0.74 4.31
N ALA A 145 13.04 -0.91 3.31
CA ALA A 145 14.48 -0.96 3.53
C ALA A 145 15.02 0.38 4.07
N THR A 146 14.51 1.51 3.58
CA THR A 146 14.87 2.84 4.11
C THR A 146 14.45 2.99 5.57
N LEU A 147 13.25 2.54 5.93
CA LEU A 147 12.78 2.50 7.31
C LEU A 147 13.67 1.62 8.21
N VAL A 148 13.97 0.39 7.79
CA VAL A 148 14.82 -0.56 8.54
C VAL A 148 16.25 -0.02 8.73
N VAL A 149 16.86 0.55 7.70
CA VAL A 149 18.21 1.15 7.79
C VAL A 149 18.20 2.39 8.70
N ALA A 150 17.16 3.21 8.65
CA ALA A 150 16.99 4.35 9.55
C ALA A 150 16.85 3.91 11.02
N LEU A 151 15.98 2.93 11.29
CA LEU A 151 15.81 2.33 12.62
C LEU A 151 17.12 1.73 13.14
N SER A 152 17.89 1.02 12.29
CA SER A 152 19.16 0.43 12.73
C SER A 152 20.22 1.48 13.05
N ARG A 153 20.21 2.63 12.38
CA ARG A 153 21.12 3.75 12.65
C ARG A 153 20.72 4.54 13.90
N ARG A 154 19.42 4.62 14.21
CA ARG A 154 18.89 5.43 15.32
C ARG A 154 18.73 4.66 16.64
N TYR A 155 18.36 3.37 16.58
CA TYR A 155 18.02 2.54 17.74
C TYR A 155 18.80 1.20 17.81
N GLY A 156 19.74 0.99 16.88
CA GLY A 156 20.60 -0.19 16.85
C GLY A 156 19.99 -1.41 16.14
N LYS A 157 20.84 -2.41 15.87
CA LYS A 157 20.50 -3.58 15.02
C LYS A 157 19.25 -4.32 15.49
N ARG A 158 19.11 -4.58 16.79
CA ARG A 158 18.15 -5.59 17.30
C ARG A 158 16.69 -5.22 17.00
N LEU A 159 16.31 -3.97 17.29
CA LEU A 159 14.99 -3.42 16.93
C LEU A 159 14.75 -3.47 15.41
N ALA A 160 15.76 -3.10 14.61
CA ALA A 160 15.65 -3.08 13.16
C ALA A 160 15.58 -4.48 12.54
N SER A 161 16.23 -5.49 13.13
CA SER A 161 16.11 -6.90 12.73
C SER A 161 14.72 -7.46 13.05
N TYR A 162 14.13 -7.10 14.20
CA TYR A 162 12.74 -7.46 14.51
C TYR A 162 11.75 -6.79 13.55
N ALA A 163 11.97 -5.51 13.24
CA ALA A 163 11.15 -4.77 12.28
C ALA A 163 11.23 -5.38 10.88
N LEU A 164 12.45 -5.68 10.40
CA LEU A 164 12.68 -6.34 9.11
C LEU A 164 11.97 -7.70 9.04
N ALA A 165 12.14 -8.56 10.05
CA ALA A 165 11.51 -9.87 10.06
C ALA A 165 9.97 -9.78 9.98
N MET A 166 9.36 -8.84 10.72
CA MET A 166 7.92 -8.65 10.69
C MET A 166 7.43 -7.94 9.41
N LEU A 167 8.16 -6.98 8.84
CA LEU A 167 7.83 -6.37 7.54
C LEU A 167 7.88 -7.39 6.38
N CYS A 168 8.79 -8.36 6.45
CA CYS A 168 8.93 -9.46 5.49
C CYS A 168 7.82 -10.52 5.62
N LEU A 169 7.41 -10.89 6.85
CA LEU A 169 6.64 -12.12 7.10
C LEU A 169 5.26 -11.91 7.76
N THR A 170 4.90 -10.70 8.20
CA THR A 170 3.52 -10.45 8.69
C THR A 170 2.53 -10.47 7.53
N SER A 171 1.39 -11.14 7.73
CA SER A 171 0.43 -11.40 6.65
C SER A 171 -0.14 -10.11 6.06
N GLY A 172 -0.41 -9.09 6.88
CA GLY A 172 -0.88 -7.79 6.41
C GLY A 172 0.15 -7.09 5.52
N CYS A 173 1.43 -7.01 5.95
CA CYS A 173 2.49 -6.43 5.12
C CYS A 173 2.76 -7.26 3.86
N PHE A 174 2.68 -8.59 3.91
CA PHE A 174 2.86 -9.45 2.73
C PHE A 174 1.83 -9.10 1.65
N PHE A 175 0.52 -9.13 1.96
CA PHE A 175 -0.54 -8.89 0.97
C PHE A 175 -0.65 -7.42 0.54
N ALA A 176 -0.62 -6.47 1.49
CA ALA A 176 -0.72 -5.04 1.17
C ALA A 176 0.41 -4.54 0.24
N SER A 177 1.57 -5.21 0.24
CA SER A 177 2.76 -4.76 -0.48
C SER A 177 2.80 -5.01 -1.99
N THR A 178 1.80 -5.70 -2.55
CA THR A 178 1.70 -5.98 -3.99
C THR A 178 0.30 -5.80 -4.57
N SER A 179 -0.68 -5.43 -3.73
CA SER A 179 -1.98 -4.93 -4.18
C SER A 179 -1.84 -3.59 -4.91
N PHE A 180 -2.49 -3.45 -6.06
CA PHE A 180 -2.57 -2.20 -6.82
C PHE A 180 -3.63 -1.25 -6.22
N LEU A 181 -3.35 -0.75 -5.01
CA LEU A 181 -4.25 0.12 -4.25
C LEU A 181 -3.54 1.42 -3.81
N PRO A 182 -4.19 2.59 -3.87
CA PRO A 182 -3.57 3.84 -3.41
C PRO A 182 -3.29 3.86 -1.91
N SER A 183 -3.99 3.05 -1.11
CA SER A 183 -3.67 2.85 0.31
C SER A 183 -2.36 2.08 0.53
N SER A 184 -2.00 1.16 -0.36
CA SER A 184 -0.67 0.54 -0.43
C SER A 184 0.39 1.57 -0.87
N PHE A 185 0.07 2.46 -1.80
CA PHE A 185 0.98 3.55 -2.17
C PHE A 185 1.22 4.53 -1.00
N SER A 186 0.17 4.90 -0.26
CA SER A 186 0.29 5.67 0.99
C SER A 186 1.08 4.90 2.07
N MET A 187 1.01 3.56 2.11
CA MET A 187 1.85 2.73 2.99
C MET A 187 3.34 2.85 2.63
N TYR A 188 3.71 2.77 1.34
CA TYR A 188 5.10 2.96 0.91
C TYR A 188 5.59 4.37 1.27
N ALA A 189 4.76 5.39 1.04
CA ALA A 189 5.08 6.76 1.43
C ALA A 189 5.21 6.92 2.96
N MET A 190 4.42 6.21 3.77
CA MET A 190 4.54 6.23 5.24
C MET A 190 5.85 5.61 5.72
N SER A 191 6.24 4.44 5.20
CA SER A 191 7.53 3.82 5.48
C SER A 191 8.71 4.73 5.08
N LEU A 192 8.68 5.25 3.85
CA LEU A 192 9.76 6.08 3.31
C LEU A 192 9.85 7.44 4.04
N SER A 193 8.72 8.10 4.31
CA SER A 193 8.67 9.35 5.09
C SER A 193 9.20 9.16 6.51
N SER A 194 8.77 8.09 7.19
CA SER A 194 9.25 7.71 8.52
C SER A 194 10.77 7.45 8.53
N GLY A 195 11.27 6.71 7.54
CA GLY A 195 12.72 6.46 7.38
C GLY A 195 13.52 7.74 7.12
N LEU A 196 13.05 8.61 6.22
CA LEU A 196 13.68 9.90 5.92
C LEU A 196 13.69 10.84 7.13
N PHE A 197 12.60 10.88 7.91
CA PHE A 197 12.51 11.64 9.15
C PHE A 197 13.55 11.15 10.18
N LEU A 198 13.64 9.82 10.41
CA LEU A 198 14.62 9.22 11.33
C LEU A 198 16.08 9.40 10.84
N LEU A 199 16.30 9.52 9.53
CA LEU A 199 17.59 9.88 8.92
C LEU A 199 17.90 11.39 8.98
N GLY A 200 17.08 12.20 9.65
CA GLY A 200 17.30 13.64 9.82
C GLY A 200 17.04 14.46 8.55
N LYS A 201 16.22 13.96 7.62
CA LYS A 201 15.84 14.63 6.35
C LYS A 201 14.38 15.10 6.35
N PRO A 202 13.97 16.05 7.23
CA PRO A 202 12.57 16.42 7.41
C PRO A 202 11.89 16.98 6.14
N ALA A 203 12.63 17.72 5.30
CA ALA A 203 12.10 18.25 4.05
C ALA A 203 11.73 17.15 3.04
N PHE A 204 12.57 16.12 2.89
CA PHE A 204 12.27 14.96 2.06
C PHE A 204 11.15 14.10 2.66
N ALA A 205 11.09 13.98 3.99
CA ALA A 205 10.00 13.26 4.66
C ALA A 205 8.63 13.89 4.36
N VAL A 206 8.52 15.23 4.37
CA VAL A 206 7.28 15.94 4.06
C VAL A 206 6.97 15.98 2.55
N ALA A 207 7.98 16.05 1.68
CA ALA A 207 7.77 15.88 0.24
C ALA A 207 7.18 14.48 -0.08
N VAL A 208 7.73 13.42 0.52
CA VAL A 208 7.20 12.05 0.37
C VAL A 208 5.81 11.90 1.00
N ALA A 209 5.52 12.59 2.11
CA ALA A 209 4.17 12.63 2.67
C ALA A 209 3.17 13.26 1.69
N ALA A 210 3.51 14.39 1.05
CA ALA A 210 2.68 15.01 0.02
C ALA A 210 2.44 14.08 -1.18
N VAL A 211 3.46 13.34 -1.64
CA VAL A 211 3.33 12.29 -2.67
C VAL A 211 2.33 11.20 -2.22
N GLY A 212 2.48 10.69 -1.00
CA GLY A 212 1.61 9.63 -0.45
C GLY A 212 0.16 10.05 -0.21
N VAL A 213 -0.09 11.34 0.00
CA VAL A 213 -1.43 11.93 0.17
C VAL A 213 -2.08 12.21 -1.19
N ILE A 214 -1.37 12.84 -2.13
CA ILE A 214 -1.96 13.36 -3.36
C ILE A 214 -2.07 12.29 -4.46
N LEU A 215 -1.05 11.43 -4.61
CA LEU A 215 -1.09 10.33 -5.58
C LEU A 215 -1.65 9.04 -4.98
N GLY A 216 -1.43 8.81 -3.68
CA GLY A 216 -2.04 7.72 -2.94
C GLY A 216 -3.48 8.07 -2.56
N TRP A 217 -3.69 8.35 -1.28
CA TRP A 217 -5.03 8.50 -0.73
C TRP A 217 -5.16 9.80 0.09
N PRO A 218 -5.98 10.78 -0.34
CA PRO A 218 -6.01 12.12 0.28
C PRO A 218 -6.31 12.13 1.78
N PHE A 219 -7.15 11.20 2.25
CA PHE A 219 -7.52 11.09 3.66
C PHE A 219 -6.35 10.63 4.55
N SER A 220 -5.35 9.95 3.99
CA SER A 220 -4.14 9.54 4.71
C SER A 220 -3.33 10.71 5.29
N ILE A 221 -3.62 11.95 4.89
CA ILE A 221 -3.04 13.18 5.46
C ILE A 221 -3.08 13.18 7.00
N LEU A 222 -4.15 12.66 7.61
CA LEU A 222 -4.30 12.60 9.07
C LEU A 222 -3.29 11.67 9.73
N ALA A 223 -2.84 10.61 9.04
CA ALA A 223 -1.73 9.76 9.46
C ALA A 223 -0.37 10.45 9.26
N PHE A 224 -0.21 11.29 8.22
CA PHE A 224 1.04 12.04 7.99
C PHE A 224 1.22 13.27 8.89
N LEU A 225 0.17 13.75 9.57
CA LEU A 225 0.23 14.95 10.43
C LEU A 225 1.36 14.94 11.47
N PRO A 226 1.62 13.88 12.28
CA PRO A 226 2.63 13.93 13.33
C PRO A 226 4.04 14.11 12.80
N ILE A 227 4.39 13.36 11.75
CA ILE A 227 5.69 13.45 11.07
C ILE A 227 5.84 14.82 10.41
N THR A 228 4.77 15.34 9.80
CA THR A 228 4.77 16.63 9.09
C THR A 228 4.94 17.82 10.04
N ILE A 229 4.11 17.90 11.08
CA ILE A 229 4.17 18.97 12.09
C ILE A 229 5.53 18.98 12.78
N TYR A 230 6.04 17.81 13.19
CA TYR A 230 7.33 17.74 13.88
C TYR A 230 8.53 17.97 12.95
N SER A 231 8.41 17.64 11.66
CA SER A 231 9.41 17.99 10.63
C SER A 231 9.44 19.50 10.31
N LEU A 232 8.29 20.16 10.33
CA LEU A 232 8.17 21.62 10.21
C LEU A 232 8.77 22.31 11.43
N ALA A 233 8.45 21.85 12.64
CA ALA A 233 9.03 22.35 13.89
C ALA A 233 10.57 22.23 13.93
N ARG A 234 11.14 21.19 13.28
CA ARG A 234 12.59 21.00 13.19
C ARG A 234 13.30 21.92 12.19
N ARG A 235 12.73 22.15 11.01
CA ARG A 235 13.36 22.93 9.92
C ARG A 235 12.35 23.66 9.04
N PHE A 236 11.59 24.58 9.62
CA PHE A 236 10.44 25.22 8.98
C PHE A 236 10.66 25.63 7.52
N LYS A 237 11.62 26.53 7.22
CA LYS A 237 11.83 27.06 5.86
C LYS A 237 12.05 25.97 4.80
N GLN A 238 12.94 25.00 5.08
CA GLN A 238 13.26 23.91 4.14
C GLN A 238 12.09 22.93 3.99
N THR A 239 11.45 22.57 5.11
CA THR A 239 10.37 21.58 5.13
C THR A 239 9.07 22.12 4.52
N PHE A 240 8.72 23.37 4.82
CA PHE A 240 7.57 24.06 4.25
C PHE A 240 7.73 24.21 2.74
N LEU A 241 8.87 24.74 2.27
CA LEU A 241 9.11 24.93 0.84
C LEU A 241 9.06 23.61 0.07
N ALA A 242 9.65 22.53 0.59
CA ALA A 242 9.57 21.21 -0.03
C ALA A 242 8.12 20.68 -0.08
N GLY A 243 7.39 20.74 1.04
CA GLY A 243 5.98 20.30 1.09
C GLY A 243 5.07 21.09 0.17
N THR A 244 5.21 22.42 0.12
CA THR A 244 4.41 23.30 -0.73
C THR A 244 4.73 23.13 -2.22
N ILE A 245 6.00 23.05 -2.61
CA ILE A 245 6.38 22.82 -4.01
C ILE A 245 5.89 21.45 -4.48
N THR A 246 6.15 20.38 -3.71
CA THR A 246 5.69 19.03 -4.09
C THR A 246 4.17 18.96 -4.16
N SER A 247 3.44 19.55 -3.20
CA SER A 247 1.98 19.60 -3.25
C SER A 247 1.45 20.36 -4.47
N LEU A 248 2.01 21.54 -4.77
CA LEU A 248 1.58 22.36 -5.91
C LEU A 248 1.84 21.66 -7.23
N VAL A 249 3.04 21.09 -7.43
CA VAL A 249 3.39 20.36 -8.65
C VAL A 249 2.49 19.15 -8.87
N LEU A 250 2.22 18.36 -7.82
CA LEU A 250 1.35 17.18 -7.93
C LEU A 250 -0.12 17.54 -8.15
N LEU A 251 -0.65 18.59 -7.51
CA LEU A 251 -2.03 19.04 -7.73
C LEU A 251 -2.22 19.62 -9.14
N VAL A 252 -1.27 20.43 -9.63
CA VAL A 252 -1.29 20.93 -11.02
C VAL A 252 -1.20 19.76 -12.01
N LEU A 253 -0.30 18.80 -11.78
CA LEU A 253 -0.18 17.62 -12.64
C LEU A 253 -1.45 16.76 -12.62
N SER A 254 -2.06 16.55 -11.45
CA SER A 254 -3.35 15.84 -11.31
C SER A 254 -4.44 16.54 -12.12
N VAL A 255 -4.61 17.87 -11.97
CA VAL A 255 -5.63 18.63 -12.71
C VAL A 255 -5.39 18.60 -14.23
N LEU A 256 -4.14 18.66 -14.68
CA LEU A 256 -3.81 18.58 -16.10
C LEU A 256 -4.06 17.18 -16.69
N VAL A 257 -3.78 16.12 -15.93
CA VAL A 257 -4.06 14.73 -16.34
C VAL A 257 -5.55 14.42 -16.27
N ASP A 258 -6.25 14.86 -15.23
CA ASP A 258 -7.70 14.76 -15.11
C ASP A 258 -8.38 15.48 -16.28
N TYR A 259 -7.94 16.70 -16.62
CA TYR A 259 -8.40 17.41 -17.83
C TYR A 259 -8.08 16.64 -19.12
N TYR A 260 -6.89 16.04 -19.25
CA TYR A 260 -6.52 15.27 -20.44
C TYR A 260 -7.41 14.04 -20.66
N TYR A 261 -7.75 13.28 -19.60
CA TYR A 261 -8.55 12.07 -19.74
C TYR A 261 -10.06 12.32 -19.73
N TYR A 262 -10.56 13.21 -18.85
CA TYR A 262 -12.00 13.51 -18.74
C TYR A 262 -12.50 14.57 -19.73
N LYS A 263 -11.58 15.29 -20.41
CA LYS A 263 -11.85 16.43 -21.32
C LYS A 263 -12.62 17.58 -20.67
N ARG A 264 -12.56 17.67 -19.34
CA ARG A 264 -13.30 18.61 -18.49
C ARG A 264 -12.35 19.14 -17.42
N TRP A 265 -12.35 20.45 -17.17
CA TRP A 265 -11.59 21.02 -16.05
C TRP A 265 -12.19 20.52 -14.73
N THR A 266 -11.43 19.69 -14.03
CA THR A 266 -11.84 19.05 -12.77
C THR A 266 -10.61 18.65 -11.96
N SER A 267 -10.81 18.19 -10.73
CA SER A 267 -9.74 17.65 -9.88
C SER A 267 -10.30 16.48 -9.11
N SER A 268 -9.88 15.26 -9.45
CA SER A 268 -10.40 14.06 -8.78
C SER A 268 -10.06 14.02 -7.30
N VAL A 269 -8.89 14.54 -6.92
CA VAL A 269 -8.50 14.73 -5.51
C VAL A 269 -9.52 15.61 -4.76
N PHE A 270 -9.96 16.72 -5.35
CA PHE A 270 -10.96 17.60 -4.73
C PHE A 270 -12.36 17.00 -4.76
N ASN A 271 -12.79 16.42 -5.88
CA ASN A 271 -14.09 15.78 -6.02
C ASN A 271 -14.28 14.65 -4.99
N LEU A 272 -13.24 13.83 -4.78
CA LEU A 272 -13.24 12.73 -3.81
C LEU A 272 -13.33 13.23 -2.37
N ILE A 273 -12.64 14.33 -2.02
CA ILE A 273 -12.77 14.99 -0.70
C ILE A 273 -14.18 15.54 -0.52
N VAL A 274 -14.72 16.28 -1.49
CA VAL A 274 -16.08 16.83 -1.45
C VAL A 274 -17.12 15.73 -1.29
N TYR A 275 -17.01 14.64 -2.06
CA TYR A 275 -17.92 13.49 -1.98
C TYR A 275 -17.95 12.91 -0.56
N ASN A 276 -16.80 12.53 0.00
CA ASN A 276 -16.74 11.86 1.31
C ASN A 276 -16.98 12.79 2.51
N VAL A 277 -16.68 14.09 2.42
CA VAL A 277 -16.75 15.03 3.56
C VAL A 277 -18.04 15.85 3.59
N LEU A 278 -18.59 16.24 2.44
CA LEU A 278 -19.74 17.16 2.34
C LEU A 278 -21.06 16.44 2.01
N GLY A 279 -21.17 15.15 2.34
CA GLY A 279 -22.43 14.41 2.28
C GLY A 279 -22.85 13.90 0.91
N GLY A 280 -21.93 13.82 -0.06
CA GLY A 280 -22.18 13.12 -1.33
C GLY A 280 -22.05 11.59 -1.20
N GLY A 281 -21.14 11.14 -0.33
CA GLY A 281 -20.82 9.75 -0.06
C GLY A 281 -21.51 9.23 1.20
N GLU A 282 -22.70 8.69 1.02
CA GLU A 282 -23.32 7.77 1.98
C GLU A 282 -22.49 6.47 2.02
N SER A 283 -21.34 6.46 2.68
CA SER A 283 -20.41 5.31 2.68
C SER A 283 -21.04 4.00 3.20
N HIS A 284 -22.11 4.11 3.99
CA HIS A 284 -22.94 2.98 4.43
C HIS A 284 -23.69 2.26 3.28
N LEU A 285 -23.79 2.85 2.08
CA LEU A 285 -24.28 2.17 0.86
C LEU A 285 -23.43 0.97 0.43
N TYR A 286 -22.19 0.89 0.93
CA TYR A 286 -21.25 -0.21 0.71
C TYR A 286 -21.12 -1.09 1.96
N GLY A 287 -22.13 -1.07 2.84
CA GLY A 287 -22.18 -1.83 4.08
C GLY A 287 -21.55 -1.12 5.28
N ILE A 288 -21.92 -1.57 6.48
CA ILE A 288 -21.42 -1.07 7.77
C ILE A 288 -20.85 -2.22 8.59
N GLU A 289 -19.83 -1.93 9.40
CA GLU A 289 -19.09 -2.94 10.16
C GLU A 289 -18.92 -2.57 11.63
N GLY A 290 -18.80 -3.59 12.48
CA GLY A 290 -18.83 -3.43 13.93
C GLY A 290 -17.64 -2.64 14.51
N PRO A 291 -17.74 -2.11 15.74
CA PRO A 291 -16.63 -1.37 16.36
C PRO A 291 -15.37 -2.24 16.58
N LEU A 292 -15.53 -3.56 16.69
CA LEU A 292 -14.43 -4.52 16.84
C LEU A 292 -13.79 -4.94 15.50
N PHE A 293 -14.28 -4.46 14.34
CA PHE A 293 -13.81 -4.88 13.02
C PHE A 293 -12.30 -4.73 12.86
N TYR A 294 -11.75 -3.54 13.11
CA TYR A 294 -10.31 -3.30 12.94
C TYR A 294 -9.43 -4.00 13.98
N LEU A 295 -9.96 -4.30 15.17
CA LEU A 295 -9.25 -5.11 16.16
C LEU A 295 -9.16 -6.58 15.71
N ARG A 296 -10.24 -7.13 15.15
CA ARG A 296 -10.27 -8.46 14.53
C ARG A 296 -9.39 -8.52 13.28
N ASN A 297 -9.43 -7.48 12.44
CA ASN A 297 -8.62 -7.37 11.24
C ASN A 297 -7.12 -7.30 11.56
N GLY A 298 -6.74 -6.41 12.48
CA GLY A 298 -5.37 -6.26 12.96
C GLY A 298 -4.84 -7.53 13.61
N PHE A 299 -5.63 -8.18 14.47
CA PHE A 299 -5.25 -9.48 15.06
C PHE A 299 -5.17 -10.61 14.01
N ASN A 300 -6.01 -10.62 12.98
CA ASN A 300 -5.83 -11.59 11.89
C ASN A 300 -4.49 -11.33 11.17
N ASN A 301 -4.28 -10.12 10.64
CA ASN A 301 -3.12 -9.81 9.78
C ASN A 301 -1.77 -9.74 10.49
N PHE A 302 -1.77 -9.42 11.80
CA PHE A 302 -0.55 -9.22 12.60
C PHE A 302 -0.56 -9.98 13.94
N ASN A 303 -1.59 -10.77 14.29
CA ASN A 303 -1.65 -11.60 15.50
C ASN A 303 -1.14 -10.88 16.78
N PHE A 304 -0.17 -11.44 17.47
CA PHE A 304 0.44 -10.84 18.66
C PHE A 304 1.28 -9.59 18.34
N CYS A 305 1.78 -9.42 17.11
CA CYS A 305 2.41 -8.17 16.67
C CYS A 305 1.42 -7.00 16.70
N PHE A 306 0.13 -7.22 16.42
CA PHE A 306 -0.88 -6.17 16.61
C PHE A 306 -1.02 -5.75 18.07
N ILE A 307 -1.13 -6.74 18.97
CA ILE A 307 -1.30 -6.52 20.41
C ILE A 307 -0.07 -5.80 20.99
N LEU A 308 1.15 -6.25 20.65
CA LEU A 308 2.39 -5.59 21.05
C LEU A 308 2.52 -4.19 20.44
N GLY A 309 2.07 -4.00 19.21
CA GLY A 309 1.98 -2.68 18.59
C GLY A 309 1.08 -1.72 19.35
N LEU A 310 -0.09 -2.19 19.84
CA LEU A 310 -0.96 -1.37 20.68
C LEU A 310 -0.35 -1.09 22.06
N LEU A 311 0.34 -2.07 22.65
CA LEU A 311 0.98 -1.94 23.98
C LEU A 311 2.18 -0.98 24.02
N PHE A 312 2.69 -0.48 22.90
CA PHE A 312 3.81 0.48 22.89
C PHE A 312 3.52 1.77 23.68
N LEU A 313 2.27 2.25 23.74
CA LEU A 313 1.89 3.36 24.64
C LEU A 313 1.98 3.00 26.12
N ALA A 314 1.64 1.76 26.51
CA ALA A 314 1.77 1.29 27.89
C ALA A 314 3.25 1.12 28.31
N PHE A 315 4.12 0.75 27.36
CA PHE A 315 5.57 0.70 27.57
C PHE A 315 6.26 2.08 27.52
N LEU A 316 5.56 3.14 27.07
CA LEU A 316 6.14 4.46 26.87
C LEU A 316 6.80 5.06 28.13
N PRO A 317 6.29 4.93 29.37
CA PRO A 317 6.95 5.47 30.56
C PRO A 317 8.37 4.92 30.78
N ILE A 318 8.58 3.63 30.50
CA ILE A 318 9.86 2.93 30.61
C ILE A 318 10.75 3.32 29.42
N ALA A 319 10.19 3.23 28.21
CA ALA A 319 10.95 3.38 26.98
C ALA A 319 11.19 4.84 26.54
N ARG A 320 10.60 5.83 27.23
CA ARG A 320 10.66 7.27 26.90
C ARG A 320 12.09 7.76 26.65
N ARG A 321 13.05 7.38 27.51
CA ARG A 321 14.46 7.79 27.41
C ARG A 321 15.17 7.28 26.15
N LYS A 322 14.67 6.19 25.55
CA LYS A 322 15.27 5.48 24.41
C LYS A 322 14.60 5.85 23.07
N TYR A 323 13.31 6.17 23.11
CA TYR A 323 12.47 6.26 21.91
C TYR A 323 11.80 7.64 21.69
N ALA A 324 11.63 8.47 22.73
CA ALA A 324 10.99 9.78 22.58
C ALA A 324 12.00 10.89 22.20
N PRO A 325 11.61 11.89 21.40
CA PRO A 325 10.32 12.02 20.73
C PRO A 325 10.22 11.21 19.42
N ASP A 326 11.34 10.92 18.77
CA ASP A 326 11.40 10.51 17.36
C ASP A 326 10.57 9.27 17.02
N LEU A 327 10.70 8.16 17.77
CA LEU A 327 9.97 6.93 17.46
C LEU A 327 8.50 7.05 17.87
N LEU A 328 8.19 7.84 18.90
CA LEU A 328 6.80 8.14 19.27
C LEU A 328 6.11 8.93 18.15
N ILE A 329 6.80 9.89 17.51
CA ILE A 329 6.28 10.59 16.34
C ILE A 329 6.05 9.63 15.17
N VAL A 330 7.02 8.75 14.86
CA VAL A 330 6.88 7.74 13.79
C VAL A 330 5.74 6.75 14.05
N VAL A 331 5.54 6.32 15.29
CA VAL A 331 4.53 5.30 15.64
C VAL A 331 3.16 5.93 15.92
N SER A 332 3.07 7.21 16.31
CA SER A 332 1.79 7.87 16.63
C SER A 332 0.68 7.78 15.56
N PRO A 333 0.95 7.73 14.24
CA PRO A 333 -0.08 7.53 13.22
C PRO A 333 -0.85 6.21 13.39
N LEU A 334 -0.24 5.14 13.93
CA LEU A 334 -0.92 3.87 14.23
C LEU A 334 -2.19 4.11 15.06
N TYR A 335 -2.08 4.87 16.15
CA TYR A 335 -3.19 5.12 17.08
C TYR A 335 -4.19 6.14 16.53
N ILE A 336 -3.67 7.22 15.94
CA ILE A 336 -4.49 8.30 15.36
C ILE A 336 -5.35 7.74 14.23
N TRP A 337 -4.74 7.00 13.31
CA TRP A 337 -5.42 6.41 12.15
C TRP A 337 -6.39 5.30 12.56
N LEU A 338 -5.97 4.37 13.42
CA LEU A 338 -6.85 3.30 13.90
C LEU A 338 -8.08 3.86 14.62
N GLY A 339 -7.92 4.90 15.43
CA GLY A 339 -9.04 5.60 16.08
C GLY A 339 -9.99 6.25 15.07
N LEU A 340 -9.46 7.09 14.18
CA LEU A 340 -10.26 7.82 13.17
C LEU A 340 -11.00 6.89 12.20
N MET A 341 -10.36 5.80 11.75
CA MET A 341 -11.00 4.78 10.92
C MET A 341 -12.06 4.00 11.70
N SER A 342 -11.82 3.65 12.97
CA SER A 342 -12.79 2.89 13.78
C SER A 342 -14.10 3.64 14.04
N LEU A 343 -14.07 4.98 14.00
CA LEU A 343 -15.25 5.84 14.09
C LEU A 343 -16.12 5.85 12.82
N GLN A 344 -15.60 5.41 11.66
CA GLN A 344 -16.38 5.35 10.42
C GLN A 344 -17.37 4.18 10.44
N PRO A 345 -18.63 4.33 10.00
CA PRO A 345 -19.59 3.21 9.97
C PRO A 345 -19.15 2.10 9.00
N HIS A 346 -18.81 2.49 7.78
CA HIS A 346 -18.21 1.64 6.75
C HIS A 346 -16.71 1.43 7.01
N LYS A 347 -16.20 0.20 6.82
CA LYS A 347 -14.84 -0.21 7.17
C LYS A 347 -14.34 -1.30 6.23
N GLU A 348 -13.09 -1.19 5.78
CA GLU A 348 -12.45 -2.15 4.86
C GLU A 348 -11.01 -2.43 5.28
N GLU A 349 -10.50 -3.63 5.00
CA GLU A 349 -9.13 -4.04 5.39
C GLU A 349 -8.05 -3.10 4.83
N ARG A 350 -8.18 -2.73 3.55
CA ARG A 350 -7.25 -1.83 2.83
C ARG A 350 -7.15 -0.43 3.44
N PHE A 351 -8.12 0.03 4.22
CA PHE A 351 -8.07 1.34 4.86
C PHE A 351 -7.00 1.41 5.95
N LEU A 352 -6.57 0.28 6.52
CA LEU A 352 -5.47 0.25 7.49
C LEU A 352 -4.07 0.11 6.86
N TYR A 353 -3.95 -0.17 5.56
CA TYR A 353 -2.65 -0.36 4.90
C TYR A 353 -1.63 0.77 5.20
N PRO A 354 -1.99 2.08 5.23
CA PRO A 354 -1.03 3.16 5.51
C PRO A 354 -0.26 3.04 6.83
N ILE A 355 -0.74 2.29 7.82
CA ILE A 355 -0.11 2.12 9.14
C ILE A 355 0.49 0.72 9.38
N TYR A 356 0.35 -0.22 8.45
CA TYR A 356 0.84 -1.60 8.60
C TYR A 356 2.35 -1.70 8.96
N PRO A 357 3.27 -0.92 8.35
CA PRO A 357 4.68 -0.90 8.74
C PRO A 357 4.89 -0.40 10.18
N LEU A 358 4.05 0.51 10.65
CA LEU A 358 4.15 1.12 11.98
C LEU A 358 3.74 0.13 13.08
N VAL A 359 2.83 -0.82 12.79
CA VAL A 359 2.54 -1.97 13.68
C VAL A 359 3.82 -2.77 13.93
N CYS A 360 4.56 -3.12 12.87
CA CYS A 360 5.81 -3.86 12.96
C CYS A 360 6.88 -3.09 13.77
N VAL A 361 6.99 -1.77 13.56
CA VAL A 361 7.94 -0.92 14.31
C VAL A 361 7.56 -0.80 15.79
N ALA A 362 6.28 -0.60 16.10
CA ALA A 362 5.77 -0.51 17.48
C ALA A 362 6.00 -1.81 18.25
N ALA A 363 5.65 -2.96 17.67
CA ALA A 363 5.89 -4.26 18.26
C ALA A 363 7.39 -4.54 18.46
N SER A 364 8.23 -4.18 17.48
CA SER A 364 9.69 -4.31 17.59
C SER A 364 10.25 -3.53 18.78
N ALA A 365 9.74 -2.32 19.02
CA ALA A 365 10.15 -1.48 20.12
C ALA A 365 9.75 -2.06 21.50
N VAL A 366 8.58 -2.70 21.59
CA VAL A 366 8.09 -3.39 22.80
C VAL A 366 8.88 -4.68 23.06
N ILE A 367 9.06 -5.55 22.06
CA ILE A 367 9.90 -6.77 22.18
C ILE A 367 11.32 -6.37 22.61
N GLU A 368 11.88 -5.32 22.00
CA GLU A 368 13.23 -4.87 22.33
C GLU A 368 13.34 -4.23 23.72
N SER A 369 12.27 -3.67 24.28
CA SER A 369 12.29 -3.14 25.67
C SER A 369 11.63 -4.04 26.71
N PHE A 370 11.23 -5.27 26.36
CA PHE A 370 10.62 -6.20 27.31
C PHE A 370 11.50 -6.51 28.55
N PRO A 371 12.82 -6.74 28.46
CA PRO A 371 13.68 -6.91 29.64
C PRO A 371 13.96 -5.63 30.42
N ASP A 372 13.57 -4.46 29.89
CA ASP A 372 13.71 -3.17 30.57
C ASP A 372 12.58 -2.94 31.60
N LEU A 373 11.54 -3.80 31.62
CA LEU A 373 10.55 -3.90 32.71
C LEU A 373 11.16 -4.42 34.02
N PHE A 374 12.11 -5.35 33.92
CA PHE A 374 12.63 -6.12 35.05
C PHE A 374 14.00 -5.64 35.52
N ARG A 375 14.67 -4.79 34.74
CA ARG A 375 16.00 -4.24 35.07
C ARG A 375 15.87 -3.15 36.12
N ASP A 376 16.70 -3.23 37.15
CA ASP A 376 16.89 -2.12 38.08
C ASP A 376 17.30 -0.83 37.33
N LYS A 377 16.51 0.22 37.53
CA LYS A 377 16.69 1.58 37.01
C LYS A 377 18.06 2.18 37.38
N TYR A 378 18.70 1.69 38.43
CA TYR A 378 20.00 2.15 38.92
C TYR A 378 21.17 1.23 38.50
N ASN A 379 20.92 0.03 37.97
CA ASN A 379 21.96 -0.91 37.52
C ASN A 379 21.81 -1.29 36.04
N PRO A 380 22.51 -0.61 35.11
CA PRO A 380 22.50 -0.93 33.68
C PRO A 380 22.97 -2.35 33.33
N HIS A 381 23.78 -2.96 34.21
CA HIS A 381 24.38 -4.29 34.03
C HIS A 381 23.65 -5.40 34.79
N ASP A 382 22.44 -5.13 35.30
CA ASP A 382 21.63 -6.14 35.97
C ASP A 382 21.39 -7.36 35.07
N ASN A 383 21.74 -8.52 35.62
CA ASN A 383 21.55 -9.85 35.07
C ASN A 383 20.74 -10.74 36.03
N SER A 384 19.86 -10.13 36.83
CA SER A 384 18.82 -10.81 37.58
C SER A 384 18.06 -11.83 36.72
N TRP A 385 17.65 -12.95 37.32
CA TRP A 385 16.97 -14.04 36.61
C TRP A 385 15.77 -13.56 35.75
N PRO A 386 14.90 -12.64 36.20
CA PRO A 386 13.83 -12.10 35.35
C PRO A 386 14.34 -11.37 34.10
N VAL A 387 15.43 -10.59 34.20
CA VAL A 387 16.06 -9.92 33.04
C VAL A 387 16.70 -10.93 32.08
N VAL A 388 17.27 -12.03 32.60
CA VAL A 388 17.81 -13.12 31.77
C VAL A 388 16.69 -13.86 31.04
N ILE A 389 15.64 -14.27 31.75
CA ILE A 389 14.44 -14.92 31.17
C ILE A 389 13.82 -14.02 30.10
N ALA A 390 13.61 -12.73 30.39
CA ALA A 390 13.05 -11.79 29.44
C ALA A 390 13.90 -11.63 28.16
N LYS A 391 15.24 -11.75 28.24
CA LYS A 391 16.12 -11.77 27.05
C LYS A 391 15.85 -13.00 26.17
N PHE A 392 15.61 -14.17 26.76
CA PHE A 392 15.27 -15.42 26.06
C PHE A 392 13.82 -15.46 25.55
N VAL A 393 12.87 -14.77 26.19
CA VAL A 393 11.48 -14.67 25.73
C VAL A 393 11.35 -13.90 24.40
N ARG A 394 12.22 -12.92 24.12
CA ARG A 394 12.17 -12.14 22.86
C ARG A 394 12.12 -12.98 21.57
N PRO A 395 13.08 -13.90 21.29
CA PRO A 395 13.05 -14.72 20.09
C PRO A 395 11.86 -15.70 20.05
N LEU A 396 11.37 -16.17 21.20
CA LEU A 396 10.17 -17.03 21.26
C LEU A 396 8.92 -16.26 20.83
N VAL A 397 8.70 -15.06 21.38
CA VAL A 397 7.58 -14.18 21.00
C VAL A 397 7.64 -13.81 19.51
N LEU A 398 8.83 -13.48 19.00
CA LEU A 398 9.02 -13.23 17.58
C LEU A 398 8.73 -14.48 16.74
N GLY A 399 9.24 -15.65 17.12
CA GLY A 399 8.97 -16.92 16.42
C GLY A 399 7.47 -17.20 16.29
N LEU A 400 6.72 -17.09 17.40
CA LEU A 400 5.27 -17.28 17.41
C LEU A 400 4.54 -16.30 16.48
N ILE A 401 4.96 -15.02 16.45
CA ILE A 401 4.40 -14.01 15.54
C ILE A 401 4.61 -14.41 14.08
N LEU A 402 5.84 -14.74 13.71
CA LEU A 402 6.21 -15.05 12.33
C LEU A 402 5.55 -16.35 11.86
N SER A 403 5.50 -17.39 12.71
CA SER A 403 4.80 -18.64 12.43
C SER A 403 3.30 -18.44 12.24
N ALA A 404 2.63 -17.69 13.13
CA ALA A 404 1.20 -17.42 13.02
C ALA A 404 0.88 -16.54 11.80
N SER A 405 1.75 -15.59 11.44
CA SER A 405 1.60 -14.79 10.23
C SER A 405 1.75 -15.62 8.96
N HIS A 406 2.78 -16.46 8.88
CA HIS A 406 3.01 -17.33 7.72
C HIS A 406 1.86 -18.35 7.56
N ALA A 407 1.37 -18.92 8.67
CA ALA A 407 0.19 -19.78 8.69
C ALA A 407 -1.06 -19.07 8.11
N ARG A 408 -1.29 -17.79 8.43
CA ARG A 408 -2.38 -17.02 7.81
C ARG A 408 -2.16 -16.82 6.32
N THR A 409 -0.97 -16.36 5.91
CA THR A 409 -0.65 -16.15 4.49
C THR A 409 -0.89 -17.41 3.67
N PHE A 410 -0.41 -18.56 4.16
CA PHE A 410 -0.61 -19.85 3.49
C PHE A 410 -2.10 -20.27 3.47
N SER A 411 -2.86 -20.02 4.55
CA SER A 411 -4.31 -20.29 4.61
C SER A 411 -5.10 -19.52 3.55
N LEU A 412 -4.78 -18.24 3.33
CA LEU A 412 -5.52 -17.42 2.36
C LEU A 412 -5.16 -17.76 0.92
N ILE A 413 -3.87 -18.01 0.63
CA ILE A 413 -3.43 -18.39 -0.73
C ILE A 413 -4.04 -19.75 -1.14
N ASN A 414 -3.93 -20.77 -0.29
CA ASN A 414 -4.47 -22.10 -0.61
C ASN A 414 -6.00 -22.16 -0.53
N GLY A 415 -6.64 -21.35 0.33
CA GLY A 415 -8.09 -21.33 0.48
C GLY A 415 -8.82 -20.56 -0.63
N TYR A 416 -8.19 -19.53 -1.20
CA TYR A 416 -8.88 -18.55 -2.06
C TYR A 416 -8.15 -18.20 -3.36
N GLY A 417 -7.04 -18.86 -3.70
CA GLY A 417 -6.27 -18.58 -4.94
C GLY A 417 -6.92 -19.04 -6.25
N ALA A 418 -7.93 -19.91 -6.19
CA ALA A 418 -8.56 -20.53 -7.36
C ALA A 418 -9.03 -19.57 -8.47
N PRO A 419 -9.54 -18.35 -8.22
CA PRO A 419 -9.97 -17.45 -9.30
C PRO A 419 -8.82 -17.01 -10.22
N LEU A 420 -7.61 -16.76 -9.70
CA LEU A 420 -6.47 -16.37 -10.54
C LEU A 420 -5.97 -17.54 -11.39
N GLU A 421 -5.99 -18.76 -10.84
CA GLU A 421 -5.52 -19.96 -11.57
C GLU A 421 -6.56 -20.46 -12.58
N ALA A 422 -7.86 -20.36 -12.27
CA ALA A 422 -8.94 -20.78 -13.16
C ALA A 422 -9.00 -19.96 -14.46
N TYR A 423 -8.72 -18.66 -14.42
CA TYR A 423 -8.76 -17.82 -15.62
C TYR A 423 -7.56 -18.05 -16.55
N LYS A 424 -6.37 -18.39 -16.02
CA LYS A 424 -5.20 -18.75 -16.85
C LYS A 424 -5.47 -19.95 -17.77
N ILE A 425 -6.38 -20.85 -17.38
CA ILE A 425 -6.74 -22.02 -18.18
C ILE A 425 -7.40 -21.61 -19.51
N LEU A 426 -8.04 -20.43 -19.61
CA LEU A 426 -8.61 -19.92 -20.87
C LEU A 426 -7.58 -19.78 -21.99
N GLU A 427 -6.30 -19.54 -21.67
CA GLU A 427 -5.21 -19.44 -22.67
C GLU A 427 -5.08 -20.69 -23.56
N HIS A 428 -5.64 -21.84 -23.13
CA HIS A 428 -5.55 -23.14 -23.79
C HIS A 428 -6.84 -23.53 -24.56
N TYR A 429 -7.81 -22.61 -24.72
CA TYR A 429 -9.11 -22.87 -25.35
C TYR A 429 -9.46 -21.85 -26.45
N ASP A 430 -8.48 -21.51 -27.29
CA ASP A 430 -8.67 -20.75 -28.53
C ASP A 430 -9.49 -21.52 -29.58
N ASP A 431 -9.57 -22.85 -29.45
CA ASP A 431 -10.33 -23.79 -30.28
C ASP A 431 -11.81 -23.43 -30.48
N VAL A 432 -12.41 -22.69 -29.53
CA VAL A 432 -13.84 -22.30 -29.57
C VAL A 432 -14.10 -21.11 -30.52
N GLY A 433 -13.04 -20.46 -31.02
CA GLY A 433 -13.13 -19.41 -32.03
C GLY A 433 -13.29 -17.99 -31.49
N THR A 434 -12.95 -17.03 -32.36
CA THR A 434 -12.99 -15.59 -32.10
C THR A 434 -14.41 -15.06 -31.95
N GLY A 435 -14.65 -14.19 -30.96
CA GLY A 435 -15.98 -13.69 -30.65
C GLY A 435 -16.64 -14.42 -29.47
N SER A 436 -15.87 -15.23 -28.74
CA SER A 436 -16.33 -15.95 -27.56
C SER A 436 -16.76 -14.99 -26.44
N THR A 437 -17.84 -15.33 -25.70
CA THR A 437 -18.33 -14.53 -24.57
C THR A 437 -18.10 -15.27 -23.25
N LEU A 438 -17.45 -14.61 -22.29
CA LEU A 438 -17.20 -15.12 -20.94
C LEU A 438 -18.22 -14.53 -19.95
N CYS A 439 -19.10 -15.36 -19.42
CA CYS A 439 -20.15 -14.94 -18.50
C CYS A 439 -19.81 -15.26 -17.04
N VAL A 440 -19.99 -14.27 -16.15
CA VAL A 440 -19.73 -14.38 -14.72
C VAL A 440 -20.95 -13.93 -13.93
N GLY A 441 -21.37 -14.74 -12.95
CA GLY A 441 -22.50 -14.41 -12.07
C GLY A 441 -22.07 -13.74 -10.77
N SER A 442 -22.53 -14.30 -9.65
CA SER A 442 -22.24 -13.91 -8.27
C SER A 442 -20.75 -13.71 -7.97
N GLU A 443 -19.87 -14.43 -8.64
CA GLU A 443 -18.40 -14.34 -8.50
C GLU A 443 -17.78 -13.12 -9.21
N TRP A 444 -18.56 -12.18 -9.77
CA TRP A 444 -18.05 -10.94 -10.40
C TRP A 444 -17.04 -10.19 -9.52
N HIS A 445 -17.25 -10.20 -8.20
CA HIS A 445 -16.40 -9.54 -7.20
C HIS A 445 -15.04 -10.24 -6.99
N ARG A 446 -14.78 -11.33 -7.72
CA ARG A 446 -13.55 -12.14 -7.73
C ARG A 446 -12.99 -12.35 -9.15
N PHE A 447 -13.58 -11.71 -10.16
CA PHE A 447 -13.00 -11.59 -11.49
C PHE A 447 -11.56 -11.02 -11.34
N PRO A 448 -10.51 -11.73 -11.80
CA PRO A 448 -9.14 -11.34 -11.45
C PRO A 448 -8.68 -10.08 -12.21
N SER A 449 -8.90 -10.05 -13.52
CA SER A 449 -8.86 -8.88 -14.42
C SER A 449 -8.95 -9.36 -15.88
N SER A 450 -9.31 -8.46 -16.80
CA SER A 450 -9.17 -8.61 -18.26
C SER A 450 -7.73 -8.95 -18.72
N PHE A 451 -6.71 -8.70 -17.88
CA PHE A 451 -5.34 -9.22 -18.10
C PHE A 451 -5.28 -10.77 -18.17
N PHE A 452 -6.24 -11.47 -17.57
CA PHE A 452 -6.37 -12.94 -17.59
C PHE A 452 -7.43 -13.45 -18.59
N VAL A 453 -7.87 -12.60 -19.53
CA VAL A 453 -8.86 -12.94 -20.55
C VAL A 453 -8.20 -12.87 -21.94
N PRO A 454 -8.01 -14.00 -22.65
CA PRO A 454 -7.40 -14.03 -23.98
C PRO A 454 -8.17 -13.26 -25.04
N GLU A 455 -7.50 -12.83 -26.12
CA GLU A 455 -8.09 -11.94 -27.14
C GLU A 455 -9.22 -12.55 -27.97
N TYR A 456 -9.29 -13.88 -28.09
CA TYR A 456 -10.38 -14.55 -28.81
C TYR A 456 -11.74 -14.43 -28.08
N ILE A 457 -11.71 -14.09 -26.77
CA ILE A 457 -12.89 -13.76 -25.95
C ILE A 457 -13.17 -12.27 -26.09
N SER A 458 -14.16 -11.91 -26.91
CA SER A 458 -14.45 -10.51 -27.24
C SER A 458 -15.16 -9.73 -26.13
N GLU A 459 -15.98 -10.40 -25.32
CA GLU A 459 -16.73 -9.76 -24.23
C GLU A 459 -16.74 -10.59 -22.95
N VAL A 460 -16.60 -9.89 -21.82
CA VAL A 460 -16.91 -10.41 -20.48
C VAL A 460 -18.23 -9.81 -20.03
N ARG A 461 -19.20 -10.63 -19.60
CA ARG A 461 -20.57 -10.19 -19.29
C ARG A 461 -21.02 -10.68 -17.91
N TRP A 462 -21.85 -9.87 -17.25
CA TRP A 462 -22.48 -10.25 -15.98
C TRP A 462 -23.83 -10.94 -16.20
N ILE A 463 -24.11 -11.99 -15.41
CA ILE A 463 -25.42 -12.64 -15.33
C ILE A 463 -26.22 -12.05 -14.16
N ASP A 464 -27.55 -12.00 -14.26
CA ASP A 464 -28.38 -11.63 -13.11
C ASP A 464 -28.42 -12.78 -12.06
N ASP A 465 -27.61 -12.64 -11.03
CA ASP A 465 -27.55 -13.48 -9.82
C ASP A 465 -28.33 -12.84 -8.64
N GLY A 466 -29.24 -11.91 -8.91
CA GLY A 466 -30.00 -11.19 -7.88
C GLY A 466 -29.25 -10.00 -7.27
N PHE A 467 -28.04 -9.67 -7.72
CA PHE A 467 -27.31 -8.48 -7.27
C PHE A 467 -28.01 -7.19 -7.73
N ARG A 468 -28.23 -6.24 -6.81
CA ARG A 468 -28.96 -4.98 -7.10
C ARG A 468 -28.14 -3.70 -6.90
N GLY A 469 -26.85 -3.86 -6.59
CA GLY A 469 -25.88 -2.78 -6.66
C GLY A 469 -25.52 -2.44 -8.12
N LEU A 470 -24.81 -1.32 -8.29
CA LEU A 470 -24.26 -0.92 -9.59
C LEU A 470 -23.00 -1.72 -9.89
N LEU A 471 -23.03 -2.52 -10.95
CA LEU A 471 -21.83 -3.24 -11.42
C LEU A 471 -20.92 -2.31 -12.25
N PRO A 472 -19.63 -2.65 -12.38
CA PRO A 472 -18.76 -2.09 -13.43
C PRO A 472 -19.33 -2.44 -14.82
N LEU A 473 -19.17 -1.54 -15.81
CA LEU A 473 -19.53 -1.82 -17.21
C LEU A 473 -18.32 -1.61 -18.12
N PRO A 474 -18.20 -2.28 -19.28
CA PRO A 474 -17.06 -2.09 -20.18
C PRO A 474 -16.86 -0.63 -20.60
N PHE A 475 -15.61 -0.16 -20.61
CA PHE A 475 -15.26 1.12 -21.21
C PHE A 475 -15.68 1.14 -22.69
N ASN A 476 -16.46 2.13 -23.09
CA ASN A 476 -16.91 2.23 -24.48
C ASN A 476 -16.19 3.37 -25.23
N SER A 477 -15.27 2.99 -26.12
CA SER A 477 -14.51 3.91 -26.97
C SER A 477 -15.39 4.73 -27.91
N THR A 478 -16.56 4.24 -28.35
CA THR A 478 -17.47 5.02 -29.22
C THR A 478 -18.25 6.10 -28.46
N LEU A 479 -18.39 5.96 -27.13
CA LEU A 479 -18.91 6.99 -26.23
C LEU A 479 -17.82 7.95 -25.71
N GLY A 480 -16.58 7.85 -26.21
CA GLY A 480 -15.44 8.69 -25.82
C GLY A 480 -14.49 8.09 -24.78
N GLY A 481 -14.66 6.82 -24.39
CA GLY A 481 -13.74 6.12 -23.48
C GLY A 481 -13.60 6.83 -22.13
N THR A 482 -12.38 7.28 -21.78
CA THR A 482 -12.12 7.98 -20.50
C THR A 482 -12.87 9.31 -20.35
N ALA A 483 -13.27 9.92 -21.48
CA ALA A 483 -14.01 11.18 -21.52
C ALA A 483 -15.53 10.98 -21.41
N ALA A 484 -16.02 9.74 -21.49
CA ALA A 484 -17.43 9.42 -21.47
C ALA A 484 -18.08 9.79 -20.13
N ALA A 485 -19.35 10.19 -20.19
CA ALA A 485 -20.24 10.28 -19.03
C ALA A 485 -21.51 9.42 -19.27
N PRO A 486 -21.40 8.08 -19.22
CA PRO A 486 -22.51 7.20 -19.57
C PRO A 486 -23.72 7.36 -18.61
N PRO A 487 -24.96 7.44 -19.14
CA PRO A 487 -26.16 7.76 -18.34
C PRO A 487 -26.58 6.63 -17.40
N TYR A 488 -26.06 5.41 -17.57
CA TYR A 488 -26.33 4.26 -16.71
C TYR A 488 -25.57 4.29 -15.37
N PHE A 489 -24.53 5.12 -15.24
CA PHE A 489 -23.76 5.24 -13.99
C PHE A 489 -24.43 6.21 -13.01
N ASN A 490 -24.40 5.88 -11.71
CA ASN A 490 -24.99 6.73 -10.66
C ASN A 490 -24.20 6.63 -9.34
N ASN A 491 -24.19 7.72 -8.57
CA ASN A 491 -23.50 7.80 -7.28
C ASN A 491 -24.28 7.19 -6.09
N LYS A 492 -25.31 6.38 -6.35
CA LYS A 492 -26.24 5.82 -5.35
C LYS A 492 -26.22 4.30 -5.27
N ASN A 493 -25.21 3.65 -5.88
CA ASN A 493 -25.04 2.20 -5.94
C ASN A 493 -26.33 1.46 -6.40
N LYS A 494 -27.04 2.00 -7.40
CA LYS A 494 -28.23 1.35 -7.97
C LYS A 494 -27.89 0.62 -9.26
N ALA A 495 -28.31 -0.63 -9.40
CA ALA A 495 -28.15 -1.42 -10.62
C ALA A 495 -28.62 -0.66 -11.88
N SER A 496 -27.85 -0.79 -12.96
CA SER A 496 -28.23 -0.38 -14.31
C SER A 496 -29.10 -1.45 -14.98
N THR A 497 -30.04 -1.04 -15.83
CA THR A 497 -30.81 -1.93 -16.72
C THR A 497 -29.99 -2.57 -17.84
N GLU A 498 -28.75 -2.14 -18.03
CA GLU A 498 -27.83 -2.59 -19.09
C GLU A 498 -26.69 -3.47 -18.57
N GLN A 499 -26.53 -3.61 -17.23
CA GLN A 499 -25.37 -4.29 -16.65
C GLN A 499 -25.39 -5.82 -16.81
N PHE A 500 -26.54 -6.42 -17.14
CA PHE A 500 -26.70 -7.87 -17.28
C PHE A 500 -26.89 -8.30 -18.73
N ILE A 501 -26.36 -9.47 -19.10
CA ILE A 501 -26.71 -10.14 -20.35
C ILE A 501 -28.18 -10.64 -20.28
N ARG A 502 -28.93 -10.51 -21.37
CA ARG A 502 -30.34 -10.92 -21.43
C ARG A 502 -30.52 -12.38 -21.84
N ASP A 503 -29.63 -12.86 -22.69
CA ASP A 503 -29.60 -14.23 -23.19
C ASP A 503 -28.35 -14.94 -22.65
N ILE A 504 -28.55 -16.07 -21.98
CA ILE A 504 -27.47 -16.89 -21.44
C ILE A 504 -27.00 -17.92 -22.48
N GLU A 505 -27.77 -18.17 -23.56
CA GLU A 505 -27.35 -19.04 -24.66
C GLU A 505 -26.16 -18.47 -25.45
N ALA A 506 -26.04 -17.14 -25.51
CA ALA A 506 -24.88 -16.42 -26.03
C ALA A 506 -23.57 -16.61 -25.22
N CYS A 507 -23.62 -17.14 -23.98
CA CYS A 507 -22.43 -17.36 -23.17
C CYS A 507 -21.64 -18.59 -23.67
N THR A 508 -20.44 -18.38 -24.21
CA THR A 508 -19.50 -19.45 -24.61
C THR A 508 -18.84 -20.10 -23.41
N PHE A 509 -18.46 -19.30 -22.41
CA PHE A 509 -17.88 -19.75 -21.16
C PHE A 509 -18.70 -19.25 -19.95
N LEU A 510 -18.69 -20.02 -18.86
CA LEU A 510 -19.35 -19.69 -17.61
C LEU A 510 -18.39 -19.87 -16.43
N VAL A 511 -18.32 -18.89 -15.53
CA VAL A 511 -17.59 -18.96 -14.25
C VAL A 511 -18.56 -19.00 -13.08
N GLU A 512 -18.40 -20.00 -12.21
CA GLU A 512 -19.30 -20.22 -11.08
C GLU A 512 -18.59 -20.91 -9.91
N LEU A 513 -18.89 -20.48 -8.68
CA LEU A 513 -18.48 -21.15 -7.45
C LEU A 513 -19.59 -22.09 -6.96
N GLN A 514 -19.32 -23.39 -7.01
CA GLN A 514 -20.23 -24.42 -6.54
C GLN A 514 -19.89 -24.78 -5.08
N LEU A 515 -20.57 -24.12 -4.14
CA LEU A 515 -20.59 -24.49 -2.71
C LEU A 515 -21.69 -25.52 -2.43
N ASN A 516 -21.56 -26.26 -1.34
CA ASN A 516 -22.64 -27.15 -0.87
C ASN A 516 -23.81 -26.30 -0.30
N ARG A 517 -24.80 -25.99 -1.14
CA ARG A 517 -26.00 -25.19 -0.82
C ARG A 517 -27.24 -25.84 -1.45
N PRO A 518 -28.46 -25.59 -0.93
CA PRO A 518 -29.68 -26.25 -1.42
C PRO A 518 -30.21 -25.70 -2.76
N TYR A 519 -29.51 -24.76 -3.39
CA TYR A 519 -29.89 -24.15 -4.67
C TYR A 519 -29.03 -24.72 -5.80
N PRO A 520 -29.61 -25.11 -6.95
CA PRO A 520 -28.84 -25.65 -8.06
C PRO A 520 -27.97 -24.57 -8.71
N SER A 521 -26.68 -24.85 -8.86
CA SER A 521 -25.75 -24.07 -9.67
C SER A 521 -26.08 -24.19 -11.17
N ARG A 522 -25.85 -23.15 -11.97
CA ARG A 522 -26.16 -23.12 -13.41
C ARG A 522 -25.29 -24.10 -14.20
N GLY A 523 -24.00 -24.21 -13.85
CA GLY A 523 -23.07 -25.21 -14.39
C GLY A 523 -23.29 -26.62 -13.83
N SER A 524 -24.50 -26.96 -13.37
CA SER A 524 -24.88 -28.33 -13.00
C SER A 524 -25.47 -29.10 -14.19
N ASP A 525 -25.96 -28.39 -15.21
CA ASP A 525 -26.47 -29.02 -16.44
C ASP A 525 -25.33 -29.41 -17.38
N LEU A 526 -24.90 -30.67 -17.26
CA LEU A 526 -23.87 -31.27 -18.10
C LEU A 526 -24.33 -31.50 -19.55
N SER A 527 -25.60 -31.29 -19.89
CA SER A 527 -26.05 -31.27 -21.31
C SER A 527 -25.80 -29.92 -21.99
N THR A 528 -25.55 -28.86 -21.21
CA THR A 528 -25.21 -27.51 -21.70
C THR A 528 -23.75 -27.13 -21.40
N TRP A 529 -23.14 -27.64 -20.32
CA TRP A 529 -21.85 -27.16 -19.81
C TRP A 529 -20.82 -28.27 -19.54
N GLU A 530 -19.67 -28.18 -20.19
CA GLU A 530 -18.49 -29.01 -19.93
C GLU A 530 -17.55 -28.29 -18.93
N PRO A 531 -17.18 -28.91 -17.78
CA PRO A 531 -16.28 -28.30 -16.81
C PRO A 531 -14.80 -28.41 -17.26
N ILE A 532 -14.27 -27.34 -17.86
CA ILE A 532 -12.87 -27.27 -18.31
C ILE A 532 -11.88 -26.92 -17.18
N ALA A 533 -12.35 -26.36 -16.06
CA ALA A 533 -11.57 -26.28 -14.82
C ALA A 533 -12.45 -26.50 -13.59
N ALA A 534 -11.88 -27.14 -12.57
CA ALA A 534 -12.49 -27.27 -11.25
C ALA A 534 -11.40 -27.23 -10.17
N LEU A 535 -11.31 -26.12 -9.44
CA LEU A 535 -10.31 -25.88 -8.39
C LEU A 535 -10.98 -25.75 -7.01
N PRO A 536 -10.37 -26.26 -5.93
CA PRO A 536 -10.94 -26.16 -4.60
C PRO A 536 -10.99 -24.70 -4.12
N TYR A 537 -12.09 -24.32 -3.46
CA TYR A 537 -12.28 -23.00 -2.87
C TYR A 537 -12.88 -23.15 -1.48
N LEU A 538 -12.30 -22.47 -0.48
CA LEU A 538 -12.69 -22.61 0.91
C LEU A 538 -14.05 -21.94 1.19
N ASP A 539 -14.99 -22.71 1.70
CA ASP A 539 -16.32 -22.23 2.10
C ASP A 539 -16.20 -21.44 3.41
N ARG A 540 -16.22 -20.11 3.31
CA ARG A 540 -16.14 -19.20 4.47
C ARG A 540 -17.24 -19.47 5.51
N GLU A 541 -18.43 -19.89 5.09
CA GLU A 541 -19.61 -19.97 5.96
C GLU A 541 -19.54 -21.20 6.86
N PHE A 542 -19.25 -22.36 6.27
CA PHE A 542 -19.19 -23.64 7.00
C PHE A 542 -17.80 -23.98 7.55
N SER A 543 -16.73 -23.30 7.11
CA SER A 543 -15.39 -23.47 7.71
C SER A 543 -15.25 -22.72 9.05
N PRO A 544 -14.76 -23.35 10.12
CA PRO A 544 -14.55 -22.70 11.41
C PRO A 544 -13.54 -21.54 11.34
N SER A 545 -13.81 -20.48 12.12
CA SER A 545 -13.06 -19.21 12.06
C SER A 545 -11.54 -19.35 12.27
N ILE A 546 -11.10 -20.27 13.13
CA ILE A 546 -9.67 -20.52 13.39
C ILE A 546 -9.01 -21.17 12.18
N TYR A 547 -9.51 -22.34 11.75
CA TYR A 547 -8.91 -23.14 10.69
C TYR A 547 -8.95 -22.46 9.31
N ARG A 548 -9.94 -21.60 9.02
CA ARG A 548 -9.92 -20.80 7.77
C ARG A 548 -9.00 -19.59 7.81
N SER A 549 -8.61 -19.13 9.00
CA SER A 549 -7.77 -17.94 9.18
C SER A 549 -6.28 -18.26 9.35
N PHE A 550 -5.95 -19.47 9.79
CA PHE A 550 -4.59 -19.93 10.05
C PHE A 550 -4.40 -21.37 9.59
N PHE A 551 -3.39 -21.61 8.75
CA PHE A 551 -3.04 -22.94 8.28
C PHE A 551 -2.36 -23.75 9.39
N ILE A 552 -3.05 -24.78 9.87
CA ILE A 552 -2.52 -25.77 10.80
C ILE A 552 -2.40 -27.08 10.01
N PRO A 553 -1.19 -27.67 9.85
CA PRO A 553 -1.00 -28.89 9.07
C PRO A 553 -1.97 -30.00 9.42
N TYR A 554 -2.46 -30.70 8.40
CA TYR A 554 -3.55 -31.70 8.45
C TYR A 554 -4.92 -31.14 8.85
N LEU A 555 -5.02 -30.47 10.01
CA LEU A 555 -6.28 -29.91 10.53
C LEU A 555 -6.92 -28.86 9.60
N TRP A 556 -6.13 -28.12 8.83
CA TRP A 556 -6.65 -27.16 7.83
C TRP A 556 -7.47 -27.84 6.74
N GLN A 557 -7.06 -29.03 6.29
CA GLN A 557 -7.80 -29.79 5.27
C GLN A 557 -8.97 -30.56 5.89
N GLU A 558 -8.80 -31.06 7.11
CA GLU A 558 -9.78 -31.89 7.82
C GLU A 558 -10.96 -31.09 8.42
N LYS A 559 -10.72 -29.84 8.83
CA LYS A 559 -11.71 -29.03 9.57
C LYS A 559 -12.35 -27.91 8.77
N ASN A 560 -11.81 -27.55 7.61
CA ASN A 560 -12.44 -26.59 6.70
C ASN A 560 -13.34 -27.32 5.68
N VAL A 561 -14.37 -26.63 5.21
CA VAL A 561 -15.26 -27.10 4.15
C VAL A 561 -14.83 -26.42 2.84
N PHE A 562 -14.85 -27.15 1.73
CA PHE A 562 -14.49 -26.65 0.41
C PHE A 562 -15.63 -26.87 -0.58
N GLY A 563 -15.86 -25.87 -1.42
CA GLY A 563 -16.59 -26.03 -2.69
C GLY A 563 -15.60 -26.02 -3.86
N MET A 564 -16.14 -25.96 -5.08
CA MET A 564 -15.33 -25.94 -6.31
C MET A 564 -15.57 -24.64 -7.08
N TYR A 565 -14.53 -23.85 -7.28
CA TYR A 565 -14.53 -22.75 -8.25
C TYR A 565 -14.34 -23.38 -9.63
N LYS A 566 -15.31 -23.20 -10.52
CA LYS A 566 -15.35 -23.87 -11.83
C LYS A 566 -15.41 -22.87 -12.98
N LEU A 567 -14.76 -23.27 -14.06
CA LEU A 567 -14.87 -22.67 -15.38
C LEU A 567 -15.46 -23.73 -16.32
N PHE A 568 -16.48 -23.35 -17.08
CA PHE A 568 -17.18 -24.21 -18.02
C PHE A 568 -17.08 -23.67 -19.44
N LYS A 569 -17.02 -24.59 -20.41
CA LYS A 569 -17.20 -24.36 -21.85
C LYS A 569 -18.60 -24.82 -22.23
N ARG A 570 -19.32 -24.07 -23.07
CA ARG A 570 -20.64 -24.47 -23.57
C ARG A 570 -20.48 -25.65 -24.54
N VAL A 571 -21.28 -26.68 -24.34
CA VAL A 571 -21.38 -27.82 -25.27
C VAL A 571 -22.13 -27.37 -26.52
N SER A 572 -21.55 -27.56 -27.70
CA SER A 572 -22.28 -27.38 -28.97
C SER A 572 -23.32 -28.47 -29.14
N LYS A 573 -24.51 -28.09 -29.60
CA LYS A 573 -25.52 -29.02 -30.12
C LYS A 573 -25.17 -29.47 -31.54
#